data_AF-A0A7Z7MU38-F1
#
_entry.id   AF-A0A7Z7MU38-F1
#
_cell.length_a   1.000
_cell.length_b   1.000
_cell.length_c   1.000
_cell.angle_alpha   90.00
_cell.angle_beta   90.00
_cell.angle_gamma   90.00
#
_symmetry.space_group_name_H-M   'P 1'
#
loop_
_entity.id
_entity.type
_entity.pdbx_description
1 polymer ?
#
loop_
_entity_poly.entity_id
_entity_poly.type
_entity_poly.pdbx_seq_one_letter_code
_entity_poly.pdbx_strand_id
1 'polypeptide(L)'
;MKPNPVIAAMLFLALTQAGCGTQIGLTGSAYEEYQKSIKPYITYWTKEGMTEDGRLRDWVACGGQENGNFSLDRKKRLQGESSDTFRTRLEHDFERCMLRSGYRYTGDCSSERMKSQPLCGAP
;
A
#
# COMPACT_ATOMS: atom_id res chain seq x y z
N MET A 1 -14.58 0.58 57.67
CA MET A 1 -15.30 -0.06 56.55
C MET A 1 -14.26 -0.64 55.60
N LYS A 2 -14.23 -1.97 55.42
CA LYS A 2 -13.30 -2.64 54.50
C LYS A 2 -13.84 -2.51 53.07
N PRO A 3 -13.03 -2.08 52.09
CA PRO A 3 -13.49 -1.98 50.71
C PRO A 3 -13.90 -3.37 50.21
N ASN A 4 -15.09 -3.44 49.59
CA ASN A 4 -15.64 -4.70 49.12
C ASN A 4 -14.78 -5.23 47.96
N PRO A 5 -14.21 -6.44 48.07
CA PRO A 5 -13.30 -6.99 47.05
C PRO A 5 -13.95 -7.08 45.66
N VAL A 6 -15.29 -7.18 45.60
CA VAL A 6 -16.05 -7.18 44.35
C VAL A 6 -16.02 -5.82 43.67
N ILE A 7 -16.09 -4.72 44.44
CA ILE A 7 -16.01 -3.35 43.91
C ILE A 7 -14.60 -3.06 43.38
N ALA A 8 -13.57 -3.53 44.10
CA ALA A 8 -12.18 -3.42 43.65
C ALA A 8 -11.94 -4.21 42.35
N ALA A 9 -12.46 -5.43 42.25
CA ALA A 9 -12.35 -6.26 41.05
C ALA A 9 -13.07 -5.64 39.84
N MET A 10 -14.26 -5.06 40.03
CA MET A 10 -15.00 -4.38 38.96
C MET A 10 -14.30 -3.11 38.46
N LEU A 11 -13.68 -2.32 39.35
CA LEU A 11 -12.89 -1.15 38.96
C LEU A 11 -11.63 -1.53 38.17
N PHE A 12 -10.96 -2.62 38.54
CA PHE A 12 -9.80 -3.14 37.80
C PHE A 12 -10.19 -3.64 36.40
N LEU A 13 -11.31 -4.35 36.27
CA LEU A 13 -11.83 -4.84 34.98
C LEU A 13 -12.26 -3.71 34.02
N ALA A 14 -12.77 -2.59 34.56
CA ALA A 14 -13.14 -1.42 33.75
C ALA A 14 -11.90 -0.68 33.19
N LEU A 15 -10.82 -0.60 33.96
CA LEU A 15 -9.58 0.06 33.54
C LEU A 15 -8.81 -0.72 32.46
N THR A 16 -8.96 -2.06 32.43
CA THR A 16 -8.30 -2.91 31.42
C THR A 16 -9.02 -2.92 30.06
N GLN A 17 -10.25 -2.41 29.96
CA GLN A 17 -11.01 -2.35 28.70
C GLN A 17 -10.74 -1.07 27.88
N ALA A 18 -10.00 -0.10 28.41
CA ALA A 18 -9.61 1.12 27.69
C ALA A 18 -8.47 0.91 26.67
N GLY A 19 -8.09 -0.34 26.38
CA GLY A 19 -6.90 -0.71 25.60
C GLY A 19 -7.11 -1.12 24.14
N CYS A 20 -8.35 -1.20 23.63
CA CYS A 20 -8.61 -1.60 22.25
C CYS A 20 -9.66 -0.68 21.61
N GLY A 21 -9.24 0.39 20.94
CA GLY A 21 -10.19 1.12 20.09
C GLY A 21 -9.80 2.51 19.61
N THR A 22 -8.78 3.16 20.16
CA THR A 22 -8.36 4.45 19.59
C THR A 22 -7.46 4.19 18.38
N GLN A 23 -8.07 3.86 17.24
CA GLN A 23 -7.55 4.34 15.97
C GLN A 23 -7.51 5.87 16.11
N ILE A 24 -6.37 6.42 16.53
CA ILE A 24 -6.15 7.85 16.54
C ILE A 24 -6.11 8.25 15.08
N GLY A 25 -7.28 8.56 14.52
CA GLY A 25 -7.37 9.15 13.20
C GLY A 25 -6.67 10.50 13.26
N LEU A 26 -5.67 10.70 12.41
CA LEU A 26 -5.15 12.03 12.16
C LEU A 26 -6.31 12.86 11.60
N THR A 27 -6.56 14.02 12.19
CA THR A 27 -7.57 14.98 11.72
C THR A 27 -6.93 16.35 11.51
N GLY A 28 -7.59 17.20 10.73
CA GLY A 28 -7.11 18.56 10.46
C GLY A 28 -5.75 18.60 9.77
N SER A 29 -4.91 19.56 10.16
CA SER A 29 -3.62 19.82 9.53
C SER A 29 -2.65 18.62 9.56
N ALA A 30 -2.70 17.81 10.62
CA ALA A 30 -1.85 16.62 10.73
C ALA A 30 -2.21 15.54 9.69
N TYR A 31 -3.49 15.41 9.35
CA TYR A 31 -3.93 14.52 8.27
C TYR A 31 -3.47 15.04 6.90
N GLU A 32 -3.62 16.34 6.65
CA GLU A 32 -3.20 16.95 5.39
C GLU A 32 -1.68 16.85 5.17
N GLU A 33 -0.90 17.09 6.23
CA GLU A 33 0.55 16.93 6.19
C GLU A 33 0.96 15.48 5.92
N TYR A 34 0.31 14.53 6.61
CA TYR A 34 0.52 13.11 6.35
C TYR A 34 0.20 12.75 4.90
N GLN A 35 -0.93 13.19 4.35
CA GLN A 35 -1.28 12.92 2.95
C GLN A 35 -0.25 13.50 1.96
N LYS A 36 0.26 14.71 2.20
CA LYS A 36 1.31 15.34 1.38
C LYS A 36 2.64 14.59 1.47
N SER A 37 2.90 13.90 2.58
CA SER A 37 4.12 13.09 2.75
C SER A 37 4.11 11.79 1.92
N ILE A 38 2.93 11.32 1.50
CA ILE A 38 2.80 10.08 0.72
C ILE A 38 3.24 10.35 -0.71
N LYS A 39 4.39 9.79 -1.08
CA LYS A 39 4.89 9.87 -2.46
C LYS A 39 4.06 8.97 -3.38
N PRO A 40 3.67 9.45 -4.58
CA PRO A 40 3.02 8.62 -5.59
C PRO A 40 3.89 7.41 -5.95
N TYR A 41 3.25 6.29 -6.28
CA TYR A 41 3.96 5.02 -6.47
C TYR A 41 5.00 5.08 -7.61
N ILE A 42 4.73 5.85 -8.67
CA ILE A 42 5.65 6.11 -9.79
C ILE A 42 7.03 6.63 -9.36
N THR A 43 7.11 7.31 -8.21
CA THR A 43 8.37 7.91 -7.73
C THR A 43 9.41 6.88 -7.31
N TYR A 44 8.98 5.65 -7.02
CA TYR A 44 9.86 4.53 -6.69
C TYR A 44 10.39 3.79 -7.93
N TRP A 45 10.03 4.22 -9.13
CA TRP A 45 10.48 3.62 -10.39
C TRP A 45 11.45 4.55 -11.11
N THR A 46 12.68 4.08 -11.28
CA THR A 46 13.78 4.88 -11.85
C THR A 46 14.35 4.23 -13.10
N LYS A 47 14.62 5.04 -14.11
CA LYS A 47 15.34 4.67 -15.33
C LYS A 47 16.33 5.79 -15.64
N GLU A 48 17.60 5.43 -15.81
CA GLU A 48 18.66 6.41 -16.04
C GLU A 48 18.38 7.23 -17.31
N GLY A 49 18.61 8.54 -17.25
CA GLY A 49 18.36 9.45 -18.37
C GLY A 49 16.88 9.70 -18.70
N MET A 50 15.94 9.16 -17.92
CA MET A 50 14.50 9.35 -18.16
C MET A 50 13.98 10.64 -17.54
N THR A 51 13.14 11.37 -18.29
CA THR A 51 12.43 12.56 -17.79
C THR A 51 11.18 12.17 -17.00
N GLU A 52 10.67 13.07 -16.17
CA GLU A 52 9.44 12.82 -15.40
C GLU A 52 8.23 12.58 -16.31
N ASP A 53 8.07 13.38 -17.37
CA ASP A 53 7.01 13.21 -18.36
C ASP A 53 7.15 11.89 -19.13
N GLY A 54 8.38 11.49 -19.46
CA GLY A 54 8.65 10.20 -20.09
C GLY A 54 8.26 9.05 -19.18
N ARG A 55 8.64 9.14 -17.90
CA ARG A 55 8.24 8.19 -16.87
C ARG A 55 6.73 8.11 -16.71
N LEU A 56 6.02 9.23 -16.72
CA LEU A 56 4.56 9.24 -16.62
C LEU A 56 3.90 8.60 -17.85
N ARG A 57 4.41 8.86 -19.06
CA ARG A 57 3.90 8.20 -20.27
C ARG A 57 4.09 6.68 -20.21
N ASP A 58 5.27 6.21 -19.85
CA ASP A 58 5.56 4.78 -19.71
C ASP A 58 4.71 4.14 -18.60
N TRP A 59 4.53 4.84 -17.48
CA TRP A 59 3.68 4.45 -16.36
C TRP A 59 2.23 4.22 -16.80
N VAL A 60 1.65 5.20 -17.47
CA VAL A 60 0.28 5.12 -17.99
C VAL A 60 0.16 4.03 -19.05
N ALA A 61 1.17 3.88 -19.93
CA ALA A 61 1.21 2.81 -20.91
C ALA A 61 1.21 1.41 -20.27
N CYS A 62 1.84 1.25 -19.11
CA CYS A 62 1.79 0.02 -18.33
C CYS A 62 0.49 -0.19 -17.53
N GLY A 63 -0.43 0.80 -17.54
CA GLY A 63 -1.72 0.72 -16.85
C GLY A 63 -1.78 1.48 -15.52
N GLY A 64 -0.78 2.31 -15.23
CA GLY A 64 -0.82 3.27 -14.13
C GLY A 64 -1.75 4.45 -14.42
N GLN A 65 -2.08 5.20 -13.37
CA GLN A 65 -2.92 6.41 -13.45
C GLN A 65 -2.06 7.66 -13.72
N GLU A 66 -2.68 8.70 -14.30
CA GLU A 66 -2.03 9.98 -14.62
C GLU A 66 -1.50 10.74 -13.38
N ASN A 67 -2.02 10.43 -12.19
CA ASN A 67 -1.53 10.98 -10.92
C ASN A 67 -0.31 10.23 -10.36
N GLY A 68 0.25 9.26 -11.09
CA GLY A 68 1.39 8.46 -10.66
C GLY A 68 1.05 7.33 -9.68
N ASN A 69 -0.23 7.06 -9.41
CA ASN A 69 -0.67 5.90 -8.63
C ASN A 69 -0.98 4.71 -9.54
N PHE A 70 -1.13 3.54 -8.92
CA PHE A 70 -1.61 2.32 -9.57
C PHE A 70 -2.88 1.84 -8.88
N SER A 71 -3.86 1.39 -9.67
CA SER A 71 -5.10 0.83 -9.18
C SER A 71 -5.54 -0.32 -10.07
N LEU A 72 -6.14 -1.34 -9.47
CA LEU A 72 -6.68 -2.48 -10.20
C LEU A 72 -7.90 -2.05 -11.03
N ASP A 73 -7.81 -2.17 -12.35
CA ASP A 73 -8.98 -2.01 -13.23
C ASP A 73 -9.87 -3.26 -13.12
N ARG A 74 -10.94 -3.15 -12.35
CA ARG A 74 -11.91 -4.24 -12.10
C ARG A 74 -12.56 -4.77 -13.38
N LYS A 75 -12.58 -3.98 -14.47
CA LYS A 75 -13.12 -4.43 -15.76
C LYS A 75 -12.25 -5.51 -16.41
N LYS A 76 -10.97 -5.63 -16.01
CA LYS A 76 -10.04 -6.66 -16.49
C LYS A 76 -10.13 -7.98 -15.74
N ARG A 77 -11.11 -8.13 -14.84
CA ARG A 77 -11.34 -9.39 -14.11
C ARG A 77 -11.94 -10.43 -15.05
N LEU A 78 -11.34 -11.61 -15.09
CA LEU A 78 -11.85 -12.71 -15.91
C LEU A 78 -13.03 -13.40 -15.21
N GLN A 79 -13.94 -13.98 -16.01
CA GLN A 79 -15.07 -14.72 -15.47
C GLN A 79 -14.57 -15.93 -14.66
N GLY A 80 -15.09 -16.09 -13.44
CA GLY A 80 -14.68 -17.18 -12.54
C GLY A 80 -13.33 -16.97 -11.84
N GLU A 81 -12.61 -15.88 -12.12
CA GLU A 81 -11.34 -15.58 -11.47
C GLU A 81 -11.57 -15.16 -10.01
N SER A 82 -10.79 -15.73 -9.08
CA SER A 82 -10.80 -15.31 -7.68
C SER A 82 -10.29 -13.87 -7.53
N SER A 83 -10.67 -13.18 -6.46
CA SER A 83 -10.19 -11.80 -6.22
C SER A 83 -8.67 -11.75 -6.06
N ASP A 84 -8.07 -12.77 -5.44
CA ASP A 84 -6.61 -12.83 -5.22
C ASP A 84 -5.85 -13.14 -6.50
N THR A 85 -6.37 -14.05 -7.34
CA THR A 85 -5.80 -14.34 -8.65
C THR A 85 -5.84 -13.10 -9.55
N PHE A 86 -6.99 -12.42 -9.58
CA PHE A 86 -7.18 -11.18 -10.32
C PHE A 86 -6.20 -10.09 -9.90
N ARG A 87 -6.08 -9.87 -8.59
CA ARG A 87 -5.19 -8.86 -8.03
C ARG A 87 -3.74 -9.17 -8.35
N THR A 88 -3.29 -10.38 -8.03
CA THR A 88 -1.91 -10.83 -8.24
C THR A 88 -1.53 -10.73 -9.72
N ARG A 89 -2.41 -11.16 -10.62
CA ARG A 89 -2.16 -11.09 -12.07
C ARG A 89 -1.97 -9.64 -12.53
N LEU A 90 -2.90 -8.74 -12.21
CA LEU A 90 -2.79 -7.34 -12.65
C LEU A 90 -1.61 -6.61 -12.04
N GLU A 91 -1.30 -6.83 -10.76
CA GLU A 91 -0.10 -6.27 -10.11
C GLU A 91 1.16 -6.77 -10.82
N HIS A 92 1.31 -8.08 -11.00
CA HIS A 92 2.49 -8.64 -11.64
C HIS A 92 2.62 -8.22 -13.11
N ASP A 93 1.51 -8.13 -13.86
CA ASP A 93 1.51 -7.67 -15.25
C ASP A 93 2.02 -6.23 -15.35
N PHE A 94 1.56 -5.36 -14.44
CA PHE A 94 1.99 -3.98 -14.32
C PHE A 94 3.49 -3.87 -13.98
N GLU A 95 3.93 -4.60 -12.95
CA GLU A 95 5.34 -4.57 -12.50
C GLU A 95 6.28 -5.07 -13.59
N ARG A 96 5.95 -6.20 -14.23
CA ARG A 96 6.74 -6.72 -15.33
C ARG A 96 6.75 -5.78 -16.54
N CYS A 97 5.68 -5.02 -16.78
CA CYS A 97 5.68 -3.99 -17.81
C CYS A 97 6.72 -2.91 -17.51
N MET A 98 6.72 -2.36 -16.30
CA MET A 98 7.69 -1.35 -15.89
C MET A 98 9.13 -1.87 -15.97
N LEU A 99 9.38 -3.11 -15.52
CA LEU A 99 10.68 -3.76 -15.62
C LEU A 99 11.12 -3.94 -17.08
N ARG A 100 10.25 -4.42 -17.97
CA ARG A 100 10.55 -4.56 -19.41
C ARG A 100 10.81 -3.21 -20.10
N SER A 101 10.17 -2.14 -19.63
CA SER A 101 10.43 -0.78 -20.08
C SER A 101 11.78 -0.21 -19.59
N GLY A 102 12.53 -0.98 -18.80
CA GLY A 102 13.87 -0.65 -18.32
C GLY A 102 13.90 0.14 -17.01
N TYR A 103 12.78 0.21 -16.30
CA TYR A 103 12.75 0.79 -14.95
C TYR A 103 13.22 -0.21 -13.91
N ARG A 104 13.81 0.31 -12.84
CA ARG A 104 14.11 -0.43 -11.62
C ARG A 104 13.26 0.14 -10.49
N TYR A 105 12.72 -0.75 -9.67
CA TYR A 105 12.07 -0.37 -8.43
C TYR A 105 13.12 -0.04 -7.36
N THR A 106 12.87 1.01 -6.59
CA THR A 106 13.80 1.58 -5.58
C THR A 106 13.16 1.70 -4.21
N GLY A 107 11.94 1.18 -4.03
CA GLY A 107 11.30 1.09 -2.73
C GLY A 107 11.82 -0.08 -1.90
N ASP A 108 11.18 -0.29 -0.74
CA ASP A 108 11.59 -1.32 0.21
C ASP A 108 11.19 -2.74 -0.25
N CYS A 109 12.20 -3.59 -0.43
CA CYS A 109 12.07 -5.00 -0.79
C CYS A 109 12.42 -5.96 0.37
N SER A 110 12.54 -5.47 1.60
CA SER A 110 13.06 -6.26 2.73
C SER A 110 12.09 -7.33 3.25
N SER A 111 10.78 -7.09 3.15
CA SER A 111 9.76 -8.03 3.64
C SER A 111 9.55 -9.24 2.73
N GLU A 112 9.20 -10.39 3.30
CA GLU A 112 8.90 -11.62 2.54
C GLU A 112 7.78 -11.42 1.51
N ARG A 113 6.77 -10.60 1.85
CA ARG A 113 5.69 -10.24 0.93
C ARG A 113 6.21 -9.50 -0.29
N MET A 114 7.16 -8.58 -0.10
CA MET A 114 7.73 -7.80 -1.19
C MET A 114 8.67 -8.65 -2.04
N LYS A 115 9.47 -9.52 -1.43
CA LYS A 115 10.35 -10.47 -2.16
C LYS A 115 9.59 -11.40 -3.09
N SER A 116 8.30 -11.65 -2.84
CA SER A 116 7.46 -12.46 -3.73
C SER A 116 6.93 -11.68 -4.96
N GLN A 117 7.19 -10.37 -5.07
CA GLN A 117 6.73 -9.53 -6.17
C GLN A 117 7.78 -9.44 -7.28
N PRO A 118 7.38 -9.44 -8.57
CA PRO A 118 8.29 -9.22 -9.68
C PRO A 118 9.19 -7.99 -9.54
N LEU A 119 8.67 -6.87 -9.05
CA LEU A 119 9.45 -5.64 -8.85
C LEU A 119 10.65 -5.80 -7.90
N CYS A 120 10.63 -6.79 -7.01
CA CYS A 120 11.73 -7.13 -6.10
C CYS A 120 12.54 -8.36 -6.56
N GLY A 121 12.37 -8.81 -7.80
CA GLY A 121 13.18 -9.87 -8.41
C GLY A 121 12.54 -11.26 -8.43
N ALA A 122 11.27 -11.41 -8.03
CA ALA A 122 10.55 -12.65 -8.29
C ALA A 122 10.30 -12.85 -9.80
N PRO A 123 10.18 -14.10 -10.29
CA PRO A 123 9.92 -14.39 -11.70
C PRO A 123 8.52 -13.91 -12.20
#